data_AF-A0A4P5YYC8-F1
#
_entry.id   AF-A0A4P5YYC8-F1
#
_cell.length_a   1.000
_cell.length_b   1.000
_cell.length_c   1.000
_cell.angle_alpha   90.00
_cell.angle_beta   90.00
_cell.angle_gamma   90.00
#
_symmetry.space_group_name_H-M   'P 1'
#
loop_
_entity.id
_entity.type
_entity.pdbx_description
1 polymer ?
#
loop_
_entity_poly.entity_id
_entity_poly.type
_entity_poly.pdbx_seq_one_letter_code
_entity_poly.pdbx_strand_id
1 'polypeptide(L)'
;MHSPAVPLASPGFLRARAAVTLALLLLLAAAAPARAQIRSYTVGLDVNCPYGLTECWALMREGLEAIDTVAAVSPRPDAVRGTFEMRAKDPGLVNPQLLATNIFLMGVGARLRGLELTADGTLEKHNSQFLLRIDGVKVPLRLAALREKIQMNNPKKRREEISELERTAYQTLVAQASNAAPRVRITGPLAKPTATAEAVLEVRTFEFVTARP
;
A
#
# COMPACT_ATOMS: atom_id res chain seq x y z
N MET A 1 55.93 43.99 -62.08
CA MET A 1 55.68 44.25 -60.65
C MET A 1 54.25 43.76 -60.35
N HIS A 2 54.00 42.46 -60.30
CA HIS A 2 54.01 41.60 -59.10
C HIS A 2 53.29 42.23 -57.91
N SER A 3 51.96 42.04 -57.86
CA SER A 3 51.14 42.18 -56.66
C SER A 3 50.47 40.83 -56.39
N PRO A 4 50.73 40.20 -55.22
CA PRO A 4 50.11 38.92 -54.87
C PRO A 4 48.70 39.10 -54.31
N ALA A 5 47.90 38.05 -54.50
CA ALA A 5 46.52 37.93 -54.09
C ALA A 5 46.34 37.90 -52.56
N VAL A 6 45.29 38.56 -52.08
CA VAL A 6 44.80 38.51 -50.70
C VAL A 6 43.75 37.40 -50.58
N PRO A 7 43.87 36.44 -49.65
CA PRO A 7 42.81 35.47 -49.40
C PRO A 7 41.74 36.04 -48.47
N LEU A 8 40.47 35.84 -48.87
CA LEU A 8 39.27 36.08 -48.07
C LEU A 8 39.18 35.09 -46.91
N ALA A 9 39.23 35.58 -45.67
CA ALA A 9 38.95 34.81 -44.47
C ALA A 9 37.45 34.50 -44.37
N SER A 10 37.11 33.21 -44.24
CA SER A 10 35.75 32.73 -43.98
C SER A 10 35.43 32.80 -42.47
N PRO A 11 34.28 33.35 -42.04
CA PRO A 11 33.83 33.26 -40.65
C PRO A 11 33.04 31.96 -40.44
N GLY A 12 33.76 30.85 -40.26
CA GLY A 12 33.21 29.61 -39.72
C GLY A 12 33.54 29.47 -38.25
N PHE A 13 32.63 28.88 -37.46
CA PHE A 13 32.85 28.39 -36.09
C PHE A 13 32.69 29.38 -34.93
N LEU A 14 31.49 29.95 -34.77
CA LEU A 14 31.07 30.49 -33.47
C LEU A 14 29.56 30.33 -33.19
N ARG A 15 29.00 29.14 -33.44
CA ARG A 15 27.60 28.84 -33.07
C ARG A 15 27.31 27.44 -32.52
N ALA A 16 28.32 26.64 -32.20
CA ALA A 16 28.11 25.22 -31.83
C ALA A 16 28.56 24.84 -30.41
N ARG A 17 28.49 25.77 -29.43
CA ARG A 17 28.79 25.43 -28.02
C ARG A 17 27.78 25.90 -26.97
N ALA A 18 26.73 26.63 -27.36
CA ALA A 18 25.71 27.10 -26.42
C ALA A 18 24.45 26.20 -26.36
N ALA A 19 24.23 25.32 -27.34
CA ALA A 19 23.02 24.50 -27.41
C ALA A 19 23.13 23.14 -26.70
N VAL A 20 24.35 22.69 -26.35
CA VAL A 20 24.56 21.35 -25.77
C VAL A 20 24.40 21.35 -24.25
N THR A 21 24.54 22.49 -23.57
CA THR A 21 24.43 22.58 -22.11
C THR A 21 22.99 22.71 -21.60
N LEU A 22 22.03 23.13 -22.44
CA LEU A 22 20.63 23.31 -22.02
C LEU A 22 19.79 22.01 -22.14
N ALA A 23 20.22 21.06 -22.97
CA ALA A 23 19.51 19.79 -23.15
C ALA A 23 19.75 18.78 -22.00
N LEU A 24 20.83 18.95 -21.22
CA LEU A 24 21.18 18.02 -20.13
C LEU A 24 20.53 18.40 -18.78
N LEU A 25 20.00 19.62 -18.65
CA LEU A 25 19.33 20.09 -17.42
C LEU A 25 17.83 19.80 -17.38
N LEU A 26 17.22 19.34 -18.49
CA LEU A 26 15.80 18.96 -18.57
C LEU A 26 15.51 17.48 -18.27
N LEU A 27 16.54 16.65 -18.08
CA LEU A 27 16.41 15.22 -17.74
C LEU A 27 16.51 14.92 -16.23
N LEU A 28 16.67 15.95 -15.40
CA LEU A 28 16.61 15.87 -13.94
C LEU A 28 15.22 16.23 -13.40
N ALA A 29 14.16 15.95 -14.17
CA ALA A 29 12.87 15.66 -13.57
C ALA A 29 13.04 14.37 -12.77
N ALA A 30 13.59 14.52 -11.57
CA ALA A 30 13.72 13.47 -10.58
C ALA A 30 12.34 12.82 -10.49
N ALA A 31 12.25 11.57 -10.97
CA ALA A 31 11.14 10.70 -10.64
C ALA A 31 11.14 10.66 -9.12
N ALA A 32 10.30 11.49 -8.49
CA ALA A 32 10.13 11.49 -7.06
C ALA A 32 9.89 10.02 -6.69
N PRO A 33 10.63 9.47 -5.71
CA PRO A 33 10.46 8.07 -5.35
C PRO A 33 8.96 7.89 -5.11
N ALA A 34 8.35 6.97 -5.86
CA ALA A 34 6.94 6.64 -5.72
C ALA A 34 6.73 6.40 -4.22
N ARG A 35 6.11 7.38 -3.54
CA ARG A 35 5.93 7.31 -2.09
C ARG A 35 5.21 6.00 -1.83
N ALA A 36 5.62 5.26 -0.80
CA ALA A 36 5.01 3.99 -0.45
C ALA A 36 3.48 4.17 -0.41
N GLN A 37 2.80 3.67 -1.43
CA GLN A 37 1.36 3.85 -1.61
C GLN A 37 0.61 2.96 -0.61
N ILE A 38 1.24 1.86 -0.21
CA ILE A 38 0.88 1.10 0.98
C ILE A 38 1.26 1.93 2.21
N ARG A 39 0.25 2.39 2.96
CA ARG A 39 0.41 3.24 4.14
C ARG A 39 0.75 2.40 5.36
N SER A 40 -0.08 1.39 5.60
CA SER A 40 0.04 0.49 6.74
C SER A 40 -0.84 -0.74 6.56
N TYR A 41 -0.60 -1.69 7.45
CA TYR A 41 -1.39 -2.89 7.65
C TYR A 41 -1.95 -2.90 9.06
N THR A 42 -3.22 -3.24 9.20
CA THR A 42 -3.81 -3.62 10.49
C THR A 42 -3.78 -5.14 10.59
N VAL A 43 -3.04 -5.67 11.57
CA VAL A 43 -2.89 -7.10 11.80
C VAL A 43 -3.85 -7.52 12.91
N GLY A 44 -4.87 -8.32 12.59
CA GLY A 44 -5.82 -8.85 13.56
C GLY A 44 -5.34 -10.18 14.13
N LEU A 45 -5.25 -10.28 15.46
CA LEU A 45 -4.68 -11.44 16.14
C LEU A 45 -5.66 -12.02 17.16
N ASP A 46 -5.83 -13.33 17.10
CA ASP A 46 -6.38 -14.11 18.20
C ASP A 46 -5.22 -14.51 19.11
N VAL A 47 -5.18 -13.95 20.31
CA VAL A 47 -4.10 -14.20 21.27
C VAL A 47 -4.66 -14.99 22.44
N ASN A 48 -4.13 -16.18 22.65
CA ASN A 48 -4.37 -16.96 23.85
C ASN A 48 -3.28 -16.62 24.87
N CYS A 49 -3.47 -15.51 25.59
CA CYS A 49 -2.59 -15.18 26.72
C CYS A 49 -3.05 -15.98 27.93
N PRO A 50 -2.27 -16.99 28.39
CA PRO A 50 -2.59 -17.64 29.65
C PRO A 50 -2.54 -16.59 30.78
N TYR A 51 -3.51 -16.66 31.69
CA TYR A 51 -3.58 -15.85 32.92
C TYR A 51 -3.75 -14.32 32.75
N GLY A 52 -4.16 -13.84 31.57
CA GLY A 52 -4.50 -12.42 31.38
C GLY A 52 -3.31 -11.46 31.47
N LEU A 53 -2.08 -11.96 31.34
CA LEU A 53 -0.86 -11.17 31.41
C LEU A 53 -0.77 -10.22 30.20
N THR A 54 -0.51 -8.94 30.46
CA THR A 54 -0.24 -7.92 29.43
C THR A 54 1.03 -8.21 28.61
N GLU A 55 1.93 -9.03 29.15
CA GLU A 55 3.22 -9.41 28.56
C GLU A 55 3.10 -10.12 27.21
N CYS A 56 2.00 -10.85 26.97
CA CYS A 56 1.80 -11.53 25.69
C CYS A 56 1.81 -10.55 24.51
N TRP A 57 1.28 -9.34 24.68
CA TRP A 57 1.26 -8.33 23.62
C TRP A 57 2.65 -7.77 23.31
N ALA A 58 3.54 -7.69 24.30
CA ALA A 58 4.92 -7.25 24.09
C ALA A 58 5.69 -8.29 23.26
N LEU A 59 5.60 -9.57 23.65
CA LEU A 59 6.21 -10.68 22.92
C LEU A 59 5.67 -10.80 21.48
N MET A 60 4.37 -10.57 21.29
CA MET A 60 3.76 -10.52 19.95
C MET A 60 4.34 -9.40 19.10
N ARG A 61 4.55 -8.20 19.67
CA ARG A 61 5.18 -7.09 18.95
C ARG A 61 6.59 -7.46 18.53
N GLU A 62 7.39 -7.94 19.47
CA GLU A 62 8.78 -8.35 19.21
C GLU A 62 8.86 -9.44 18.14
N GLY A 63 7.99 -10.44 18.20
CA GLY A 63 7.89 -11.49 17.19
C GLY A 63 7.51 -10.95 15.81
N LEU A 64 6.55 -10.01 15.73
CA LEU A 64 6.17 -9.36 14.47
C LEU A 64 7.30 -8.49 13.91
N GLU A 65 8.03 -7.76 14.76
CA GLU A 65 9.18 -6.92 14.38
C GLU A 65 10.37 -7.76 13.88
N ALA A 66 10.50 -9.01 14.36
CA ALA A 66 11.51 -9.95 13.92
C ALA A 66 11.21 -10.58 12.53
N ILE A 67 10.02 -10.38 11.97
CA ILE A 67 9.72 -10.85 10.61
C ILE A 67 10.46 -9.98 9.59
N ASP A 68 11.26 -10.60 8.72
CA ASP A 68 12.11 -9.89 7.77
C ASP A 68 11.39 -8.88 6.88
N THR A 69 10.12 -9.12 6.53
CA THR A 69 9.33 -8.22 5.68
C THR A 69 8.68 -7.06 6.44
N VAL A 70 8.79 -7.02 7.77
CA VAL A 70 8.16 -6.02 8.64
C VAL A 70 9.16 -4.92 9.01
N ALA A 71 8.84 -3.67 8.67
CA ALA A 71 9.68 -2.50 8.97
C ALA A 71 9.45 -1.96 10.37
N ALA A 72 8.20 -1.95 10.81
CA ALA A 72 7.80 -1.42 12.11
C ALA A 72 6.44 -1.96 12.51
N VAL A 73 6.21 -2.07 13.82
CA VAL A 73 4.92 -2.39 14.42
C VAL A 73 4.58 -1.28 15.40
N SER A 74 3.30 -0.98 15.60
CA SER A 74 2.87 -0.01 16.59
C SER A 74 3.37 -0.43 17.98
N PRO A 75 3.92 0.49 18.79
CA PRO A 75 4.51 0.15 20.09
C PRO A 75 3.47 -0.44 21.05
N ARG A 76 2.19 -0.09 20.87
CA ARG A 76 1.04 -0.60 21.62
C ARG A 76 0.03 -1.21 20.65
N PRO A 77 -0.59 -2.36 21.01
CA PRO A 77 -1.75 -2.86 20.29
C PRO A 77 -2.99 -2.00 20.59
N ASP A 78 -3.98 -2.07 19.70
CA ASP A 78 -5.37 -1.81 20.08
C ASP A 78 -5.91 -3.07 20.76
N ALA A 79 -5.78 -3.11 22.09
CA ALA A 79 -6.22 -4.25 22.90
C ALA A 79 -7.75 -4.40 22.93
N VAL A 80 -8.52 -3.38 22.57
CA VAL A 80 -10.00 -3.48 22.46
C VAL A 80 -10.36 -4.23 21.19
N ARG A 81 -9.62 -3.97 20.11
CA ARG A 81 -9.83 -4.58 18.79
C ARG A 81 -9.03 -5.85 18.53
N GLY A 82 -8.02 -6.11 19.35
CA GLY A 82 -7.09 -7.22 19.16
C GLY A 82 -6.29 -7.04 17.87
N THR A 83 -5.77 -5.84 17.64
CA THR A 83 -5.02 -5.49 16.43
C THR A 83 -3.70 -4.77 16.71
N PHE A 84 -2.73 -4.91 15.81
CA PHE A 84 -1.57 -4.02 15.70
C PHE A 84 -1.61 -3.25 14.38
N GLU A 85 -1.01 -2.06 14.35
CA GLU A 85 -0.62 -1.44 13.09
C GLU A 85 0.80 -1.86 12.74
N MET A 86 1.06 -2.12 11.47
CA MET A 86 2.31 -2.64 10.95
C MET A 86 2.67 -1.94 9.64
N ARG A 87 3.95 -1.70 9.39
CA ARG A 87 4.47 -1.23 8.09
C ARG A 87 5.40 -2.28 7.51
N ALA A 88 5.30 -2.54 6.21
CA ALA A 88 6.22 -3.42 5.50
C ALA A 88 7.53 -2.69 5.14
N LYS A 89 8.62 -3.43 4.98
CA LYS A 89 9.91 -2.90 4.47
C LYS A 89 9.81 -2.61 2.96
N ASP A 90 9.26 -3.56 2.23
CA ASP A 90 9.14 -3.51 0.79
C ASP A 90 7.80 -2.89 0.35
N PRO A 91 7.73 -2.26 -0.84
CA PRO A 91 6.49 -1.71 -1.39
C PRO A 91 5.51 -2.79 -1.89
N GLY A 92 5.88 -4.07 -1.79
CA GLY A 92 5.04 -5.20 -2.18
C GLY A 92 3.94 -5.49 -1.16
N LEU A 93 2.94 -6.27 -1.59
CA LEU A 93 1.91 -6.74 -0.67
C LEU A 93 2.47 -7.81 0.27
N VAL A 94 2.24 -7.63 1.57
CA VAL A 94 2.46 -8.68 2.57
C VAL A 94 1.54 -9.86 2.27
N ASN A 95 2.13 -11.04 2.15
CA ASN A 95 1.39 -12.30 1.96
C ASN A 95 0.74 -12.73 3.30
N PRO A 96 -0.60 -12.74 3.42
CA PRO A 96 -1.27 -13.07 4.68
C PRO A 96 -0.99 -14.50 5.16
N GLN A 97 -0.78 -15.45 4.25
CA GLN A 97 -0.47 -16.84 4.59
C GLN A 97 0.94 -16.97 5.17
N LEU A 98 1.93 -16.34 4.53
CA LEU A 98 3.29 -16.33 5.06
C LEU A 98 3.36 -15.64 6.42
N LEU A 99 2.65 -14.51 6.57
CA LEU A 99 2.51 -13.83 7.86
C LEU A 99 1.87 -14.74 8.92
N ALA A 100 0.80 -15.46 8.58
CA ALA A 100 0.16 -16.42 9.49
C ALA A 100 1.12 -17.54 9.91
N THR A 101 1.91 -18.07 8.97
CA THR A 101 2.94 -19.08 9.24
C THR A 101 3.99 -18.54 10.20
N ASN A 102 4.51 -17.33 9.95
CA ASN A 102 5.50 -16.72 10.85
C ASN A 102 4.93 -16.50 12.26
N ILE A 103 3.69 -16.01 12.37
CA ILE A 103 3.00 -15.84 13.68
C ILE A 103 2.85 -17.16 14.41
N PHE A 104 2.49 -18.23 13.71
CA PHE A 104 2.39 -19.56 14.31
C PHE A 104 3.76 -20.05 14.82
N LEU A 105 4.82 -19.86 14.03
CA LEU A 105 6.18 -20.28 14.36
C LEU A 105 6.81 -19.50 15.52
N MET A 106 6.31 -18.32 15.88
CA MET A 106 6.76 -17.58 17.06
C MET A 106 6.48 -18.34 18.38
N GLY A 107 5.52 -19.28 18.39
CA GLY A 107 5.23 -20.12 19.58
C GLY A 107 4.54 -19.39 20.75
N VAL A 108 4.16 -18.12 20.57
CA VAL A 108 3.58 -17.24 21.61
C VAL A 108 2.07 -17.38 21.79
N GLY A 109 1.47 -18.47 21.29
CA GLY A 109 0.05 -18.76 21.49
C GLY A 109 -0.91 -17.85 20.72
N ALA A 110 -0.51 -17.35 19.55
CA ALA A 110 -1.33 -16.47 18.73
C ALA A 110 -1.61 -17.01 17.33
N ARG A 111 -2.70 -16.52 16.73
CA ARG A 111 -3.11 -16.85 15.37
C ARG A 111 -3.50 -15.59 14.62
N LEU A 112 -3.16 -15.53 13.34
CA LEU A 112 -3.63 -14.47 12.45
C LEU A 112 -5.13 -14.65 12.18
N ARG A 113 -5.94 -13.70 12.66
CA ARG A 113 -7.37 -13.60 12.32
C ARG A 113 -7.53 -13.05 10.91
N GLY A 114 -6.78 -12.01 10.57
CA GLY A 114 -6.81 -11.38 9.26
C GLY A 114 -5.83 -10.22 9.14
N LEU A 115 -5.65 -9.75 7.90
CA LEU A 115 -4.80 -8.63 7.57
C LEU A 115 -5.64 -7.60 6.81
N GLU A 116 -5.66 -6.36 7.28
CA GLU A 116 -6.31 -5.23 6.60
C GLU A 116 -5.24 -4.30 6.06
N LEU A 117 -5.40 -3.87 4.82
CA LEU A 117 -4.50 -2.97 4.12
C LEU A 117 -5.11 -1.58 4.09
N THR A 118 -4.30 -0.55 4.38
CA THR A 118 -4.58 0.82 3.99
C THR A 118 -3.62 1.22 2.88
N ALA A 119 -4.15 1.50 1.69
CA ALA A 119 -3.34 1.88 0.54
C ALA A 119 -3.99 2.97 -0.30
N ASP A 120 -3.12 3.82 -0.85
CA ASP A 120 -3.43 4.77 -1.90
C ASP A 120 -3.26 4.05 -3.25
N GLY A 121 -4.07 4.42 -4.24
CA GLY A 121 -3.93 3.86 -5.57
C GLY A 121 -4.82 4.55 -6.59
N THR A 122 -4.75 4.07 -7.82
CA THR A 122 -5.64 4.49 -8.90
C THR A 122 -6.73 3.44 -9.06
N LEU A 123 -7.98 3.90 -9.06
CA LEU A 123 -9.14 3.07 -9.32
C LEU A 123 -9.28 2.85 -10.83
N GLU A 124 -9.29 1.59 -11.25
CA GLU A 124 -9.43 1.18 -12.64
C GLU A 124 -10.68 0.32 -12.80
N LYS A 125 -11.42 0.54 -13.89
CA LYS A 125 -12.60 -0.27 -14.22
C LYS A 125 -12.26 -1.19 -15.38
N HIS A 126 -12.20 -2.49 -15.13
CA HIS A 126 -11.98 -3.52 -16.13
C HIS A 126 -13.27 -4.33 -16.25
N ASN A 127 -13.97 -4.19 -17.39
CA ASN A 127 -15.30 -4.76 -17.59
C ASN A 127 -16.29 -4.31 -16.50
N SER A 128 -16.85 -5.26 -15.74
CA SER A 128 -17.76 -5.03 -14.61
C SER A 128 -17.05 -4.99 -13.25
N GLN A 129 -15.72 -5.07 -13.23
CA GLN A 129 -14.93 -5.15 -12.01
C GLN A 129 -14.14 -3.86 -11.78
N PHE A 130 -14.05 -3.47 -10.52
CA PHE A 130 -13.17 -2.40 -10.08
C PHE A 130 -11.90 -2.99 -9.50
N LEU A 131 -10.77 -2.45 -9.94
CA LEU A 131 -9.44 -2.83 -9.54
C LEU A 131 -8.77 -1.62 -8.89
N LEU A 132 -7.94 -1.85 -7.88
CA LEU A 132 -7.05 -0.86 -7.30
C LEU A 132 -5.62 -1.14 -7.76
N ARG A 133 -5.09 -0.26 -8.61
CA ARG A 133 -3.67 -0.29 -8.96
C ARG A 133 -2.89 0.53 -7.95
N ILE A 134 -1.96 -0.13 -7.26
CA ILE A 134 -1.07 0.46 -6.26
C ILE A 134 0.32 0.51 -6.87
N ASP A 135 0.95 1.69 -6.92
CA ASP A 135 2.31 1.80 -7.47
C ASP A 135 3.29 0.95 -6.64
N GLY A 136 4.16 0.20 -7.33
CA GLY A 136 5.09 -0.76 -6.69
C GLY A 136 4.50 -2.15 -6.46
N VAL A 137 3.19 -2.33 -6.58
CA VAL A 137 2.53 -3.65 -6.54
C VAL A 137 2.30 -4.14 -7.96
N LYS A 138 2.83 -5.31 -8.30
CA LYS A 138 2.79 -5.84 -9.68
C LYS A 138 1.38 -6.19 -10.16
N VAL A 139 0.53 -6.70 -9.28
CA VAL A 139 -0.81 -7.20 -9.61
C VAL A 139 -1.83 -6.27 -8.96
N PRO A 140 -2.76 -5.68 -9.75
CA PRO A 140 -3.81 -4.84 -9.18
C PRO A 140 -4.74 -5.68 -8.28
N LEU A 141 -5.30 -5.03 -7.26
CA LEU A 141 -6.19 -5.69 -6.32
C LEU A 141 -7.63 -5.60 -6.80
N ARG A 142 -8.34 -6.72 -6.88
CA ARG A 142 -9.77 -6.67 -7.15
C ARG A 142 -10.51 -6.14 -5.93
N LEU A 143 -11.42 -5.20 -6.14
CA LEU A 143 -12.24 -4.65 -5.05
C LEU A 143 -13.52 -5.47 -4.86
N ALA A 144 -13.96 -5.57 -3.61
CA ALA A 144 -15.22 -6.22 -3.25
C ALA A 144 -15.88 -5.53 -2.04
N ALA A 145 -17.16 -5.81 -1.82
CA ALA A 145 -17.85 -5.41 -0.60
C ALA A 145 -17.29 -6.13 0.64
N LEU A 146 -17.27 -5.43 1.77
CA LEU A 146 -16.85 -5.98 3.05
C LEU A 146 -17.76 -7.12 3.50
N ARG A 147 -17.17 -8.28 3.83
CA ARG A 147 -17.89 -9.45 4.33
C ARG A 147 -17.71 -9.63 5.82
N GLU A 148 -16.49 -9.43 6.32
CA GLU A 148 -16.18 -9.53 7.74
C GLU A 148 -15.12 -8.53 8.17
N LYS A 149 -15.21 -8.06 9.42
CA LYS A 149 -14.16 -7.24 10.04
C LYS A 149 -13.11 -8.12 10.67
N ILE A 150 -11.86 -7.66 10.63
CA ILE A 150 -10.75 -8.31 11.35
C ILE A 150 -10.67 -7.83 12.81
N GLN A 151 -11.33 -6.72 13.13
CA GLN A 151 -11.38 -6.13 14.46
C GLN A 151 -12.37 -6.90 15.34
N MET A 152 -12.01 -7.10 16.60
CA MET A 152 -12.91 -7.65 17.63
C MET A 152 -13.56 -6.57 18.44
N ASN A 153 -14.71 -6.88 18.99
CA ASN A 153 -15.17 -6.31 20.23
C ASN A 153 -14.72 -7.24 21.36
N ASN A 154 -13.50 -7.06 21.87
CA ASN A 154 -12.96 -7.94 22.92
C ASN A 154 -13.82 -7.99 24.20
N PRO A 155 -14.43 -6.89 24.68
CA PRO A 155 -15.39 -6.96 25.77
C PRO A 155 -16.55 -7.92 25.51
N LYS A 156 -17.06 -7.97 24.28
CA LYS A 156 -18.16 -8.86 23.87
C LYS A 156 -17.69 -10.21 23.28
N LYS A 157 -16.38 -10.45 23.22
CA LYS A 157 -15.74 -11.66 22.67
C LYS A 157 -16.28 -12.09 21.29
N ARG A 158 -16.59 -11.11 20.44
CA ARG A 158 -17.06 -11.33 19.07
C ARG A 158 -16.44 -10.34 18.11
N ARG A 159 -16.51 -10.60 16.80
CA ARG A 159 -16.08 -9.64 15.78
C ARG A 159 -16.89 -8.35 15.92
N GLU A 160 -16.24 -7.21 15.64
CA GLU A 160 -16.98 -5.95 15.52
C GLU A 160 -18.05 -6.07 14.44
N GLU A 161 -19.22 -5.50 14.71
CA GLU A 161 -20.29 -5.42 13.72
C GLU A 161 -19.89 -4.48 12.59
N ILE A 162 -20.31 -4.83 11.37
CA ILE A 162 -20.17 -3.97 10.20
C ILE A 162 -21.22 -2.87 10.33
N SER A 163 -20.77 -1.62 10.38
CA SER A 163 -21.67 -0.46 10.38
C SER A 163 -22.34 -0.28 9.01
N GLU A 164 -23.45 0.46 8.97
CA GLU A 164 -24.15 0.74 7.70
C GLU A 164 -23.28 1.50 6.67
N LEU A 165 -22.38 2.38 7.15
CA LEU A 165 -21.39 3.05 6.30
C LEU A 165 -20.39 2.05 5.71
N GLU A 166 -19.85 1.14 6.53
CA GLU A 166 -18.92 0.11 6.06
C GLU A 166 -19.61 -0.88 5.09
N ARG A 167 -20.89 -1.21 5.35
CA ARG A 167 -21.70 -2.11 4.50
C ARG A 167 -21.92 -1.56 3.10
N THR A 168 -22.12 -0.25 2.99
CA THR A 168 -22.42 0.45 1.73
C THR A 168 -21.18 1.03 1.05
N ALA A 169 -20.02 1.01 1.71
CA ALA A 169 -18.79 1.66 1.24
C ALA A 169 -18.40 1.24 -0.19
N TYR A 170 -18.47 -0.05 -0.51
CA TYR A 170 -18.13 -0.53 -1.86
C TYR A 170 -19.12 0.00 -2.91
N GLN A 171 -20.42 -0.07 -2.66
CA GLN A 171 -21.44 0.41 -3.60
C GLN A 171 -21.31 1.92 -3.79
N THR A 172 -21.06 2.67 -2.72
CA THR A 172 -20.84 4.11 -2.78
C THR A 172 -19.57 4.46 -3.57
N LEU A 173 -18.46 3.73 -3.35
CA LEU A 173 -17.23 3.90 -4.14
C LEU A 173 -17.52 3.70 -5.63
N VAL A 174 -18.19 2.60 -5.99
CA VAL A 174 -18.54 2.27 -7.38
C VAL A 174 -19.46 3.32 -8.01
N ALA A 175 -20.45 3.81 -7.27
CA ALA A 175 -21.38 4.83 -7.75
C ALA A 175 -20.72 6.20 -7.94
N GLN A 176 -19.74 6.54 -7.11
CA GLN A 176 -19.00 7.81 -7.18
C GLN A 176 -17.79 7.76 -8.11
N ALA A 177 -17.34 6.56 -8.49
CA ALA A 177 -16.24 6.38 -9.42
C ALA A 177 -16.59 6.96 -10.80
N SER A 178 -15.96 8.10 -11.14
CA SER A 178 -16.05 8.66 -12.49
C SER A 178 -15.26 7.80 -13.49
N ASN A 179 -15.50 8.01 -14.79
CA ASN A 179 -14.71 7.37 -15.85
C ASN A 179 -13.22 7.80 -15.85
N ALA A 180 -12.87 8.89 -15.16
CA ALA A 180 -11.51 9.39 -15.08
C ALA A 180 -10.79 8.74 -13.89
N ALA A 181 -10.29 7.51 -14.09
CA ALA A 181 -9.51 6.67 -13.16
C ALA A 181 -9.03 7.39 -11.87
N PRO A 182 -9.90 7.56 -10.87
CA PRO A 182 -9.64 8.49 -9.79
C PRO A 182 -8.63 7.92 -8.81
N ARG A 183 -7.86 8.78 -8.16
CA ARG A 183 -7.01 8.36 -7.03
C ARG A 183 -7.85 8.21 -5.78
N VAL A 184 -7.65 7.08 -5.10
CA VAL A 184 -8.40 6.70 -3.90
C VAL A 184 -7.45 6.17 -2.85
N ARG A 185 -7.79 6.40 -1.57
CA ARG A 185 -7.29 5.62 -0.46
C ARG A 185 -8.37 4.64 -0.03
N ILE A 186 -8.01 3.37 0.08
CA ILE A 186 -8.91 2.31 0.52
C ILE A 186 -8.30 1.63 1.74
N THR A 187 -9.13 1.43 2.76
CA THR A 187 -8.83 0.57 3.91
C THR A 187 -9.76 -0.63 3.88
N GLY A 188 -9.19 -1.82 4.02
CA GLY A 188 -9.95 -3.04 3.83
C GLY A 188 -9.23 -4.34 4.15
N PRO A 189 -9.93 -5.39 4.61
CA PRO A 189 -9.37 -6.73 4.72
C PRO A 189 -8.84 -7.22 3.37
N LEU A 190 -7.62 -7.75 3.38
CA LEU A 190 -7.08 -8.54 2.28
C LEU A 190 -7.63 -9.96 2.41
N ALA A 191 -8.50 -10.34 1.50
CA ALA A 191 -8.92 -11.72 1.42
C ALA A 191 -7.73 -12.58 0.99
N LYS A 192 -7.62 -13.75 1.61
CA LYS A 192 -6.60 -14.75 1.33
C LYS A 192 -6.55 -15.03 -0.18
N PRO A 193 -5.48 -14.63 -0.91
CA PRO A 193 -5.31 -15.13 -2.27
C PRO A 193 -5.16 -16.65 -2.17
N THR A 194 -5.96 -17.40 -2.94
CA THR A 194 -5.67 -18.81 -3.15
C THR A 194 -4.54 -18.93 -4.18
N ALA A 195 -3.91 -20.09 -4.31
CA ALA A 195 -2.80 -20.30 -5.26
C ALA A 195 -3.17 -19.93 -6.73
N THR A 196 -4.46 -19.77 -7.04
CA THR A 196 -5.00 -19.47 -8.36
C THR A 196 -5.85 -18.20 -8.42
N ALA A 197 -6.11 -17.53 -7.30
CA ALA A 197 -6.99 -16.36 -7.25
C ALA A 197 -6.21 -15.07 -7.04
N GLU A 198 -6.60 -14.05 -7.80
CA GLU A 198 -6.16 -12.67 -7.61
C GLU A 198 -6.46 -12.20 -6.18
N ALA A 199 -5.56 -11.39 -5.62
CA ALA A 199 -5.75 -10.80 -4.31
C ALA A 199 -6.95 -9.84 -4.34
N VAL A 200 -7.81 -9.96 -3.33
CA VAL A 200 -9.05 -9.16 -3.20
C VAL A 200 -8.91 -8.25 -2.00
N LEU A 201 -9.21 -6.97 -2.19
CA LEU A 201 -9.33 -5.99 -1.13
C LEU A 201 -10.81 -5.69 -0.89
N GLU A 202 -11.28 -6.04 0.30
CA GLU A 202 -12.66 -5.78 0.73
C GLU A 202 -12.78 -4.34 1.23
N VAL A 203 -13.59 -3.50 0.60
CA VAL A 203 -13.67 -2.07 0.91
C VAL A 203 -14.44 -1.86 2.22
N ARG A 204 -13.72 -1.55 3.31
CA ARG A 204 -14.32 -1.14 4.59
C ARG A 204 -14.56 0.36 4.63
N THR A 205 -13.55 1.14 4.25
CA THR A 205 -13.66 2.60 4.09
C THR A 205 -12.86 3.05 2.88
N PHE A 206 -13.25 4.17 2.29
CA PHE A 206 -12.50 4.79 1.21
C PHE A 206 -12.59 6.32 1.27
N GLU A 207 -11.64 6.99 0.65
CA GLU A 207 -11.68 8.42 0.37
C GLU A 207 -11.07 8.69 -1.01
N PHE A 208 -11.66 9.63 -1.76
CA PHE A 208 -11.03 10.14 -2.98
C PHE A 208 -9.92 11.11 -2.57
N VAL A 209 -8.71 10.87 -3.07
CA VAL A 209 -7.55 11.70 -2.76
C VAL A 209 -7.20 12.53 -3.99
N THR A 210 -7.06 13.84 -3.82
CA THR A 210 -6.52 14.68 -4.90
C THR A 210 -5.06 14.30 -5.12
N ALA A 211 -4.61 14.32 -6.38
CA ALA A 211 -3.19 14.31 -6.65
C ALA A 211 -2.61 15.54 -5.97
N ARG A 212 -1.86 15.34 -4.87
CA ARG A 212 -1.16 16.43 -4.22
C ARG A 212 -0.17 16.98 -5.25
N PRO A 213 -0.24 18.28 -5.62
CA PRO A 213 0.65 18.88 -6.61
C PRO A 213 2.12 18.75 -6.21
#